data_AF-A0A2X3F3I7-F1
#
_entry.id   AF-A0A2X3F3I7-F1
#
_cell.length_a   1.000
_cell.length_b   1.000
_cell.length_c   1.000
_cell.angle_alpha   90.00
_cell.angle_beta   90.00
_cell.angle_gamma   90.00
#
_symmetry.space_group_name_H-M   'P 1'
#
loop_
_entity.id
_entity.type
_entity.pdbx_description
1 polymer ?
#
loop_
_entity_poly.entity_id
_entity_poly.type
_entity_poly.pdbx_seq_one_letter_code
_entity_poly.pdbx_strand_id
1 'polypeptide(L)'
;MRWPENMRTRMLTVGDSVVKYSLASLVGLLTLAVYLVLVPLMVFFLLKDKEQMLNAVRRVLPRNRGLAGQVWKEMNQQITNYIRGKVLEMIVVSVATWIGFILFGLNYSLLLAVLVGFSVLIPYIGAFVVTIPVVGVALFQFGAGTEFWSLFAVYLIIQGLDGNLLVPVLFSEAVNLHPLVIILSVVIFGGLWGFWGVFFAIPLATLIKAVVHAWPDGLAVDD
;
A
#
# COMPACT_ATOMS: atom_id res chain seq x y z
N MET A 1 39.44 7.26 33.55
CA MET A 1 39.19 5.81 33.41
C MET A 1 37.69 5.55 33.65
N ARG A 2 36.84 5.59 32.60
CA ARG A 2 35.35 5.55 32.67
C ARG A 2 34.73 4.58 31.64
N TRP A 3 35.51 3.61 31.17
CA TRP A 3 35.11 2.65 30.14
C TRP A 3 34.17 1.50 30.62
N PRO A 4 34.29 0.94 31.84
CA PRO A 4 33.54 -0.27 32.19
C PRO A 4 32.03 -0.03 32.44
N GLU A 5 31.63 1.15 32.93
CA GLU A 5 30.22 1.47 33.18
C GLU A 5 29.41 1.61 31.88
N ASN A 6 29.99 2.26 30.85
CA ASN A 6 29.34 2.42 29.55
C ASN A 6 29.12 1.09 28.82
N MET A 7 30.02 0.11 29.00
CA MET A 7 29.87 -1.22 28.40
C MET A 7 28.76 -2.02 29.07
N ARG A 8 28.67 -1.95 30.41
CA ARG A 8 27.59 -2.61 31.16
C ARG A 8 26.23 -2.06 30.78
N THR A 9 26.07 -0.75 30.69
CA THR A 9 24.80 -0.13 30.28
C THR A 9 24.44 -0.45 28.83
N ARG A 10 25.41 -0.44 27.91
CA ARG A 10 25.20 -0.87 26.51
C ARG A 10 24.78 -2.35 26.42
N MET A 11 25.43 -3.24 27.16
CA MET A 11 25.07 -4.67 27.21
C MET A 11 23.67 -4.89 27.77
N LEU A 12 23.27 -4.14 28.80
CA LEU A 12 21.91 -4.19 29.35
C LEU A 12 20.87 -3.67 28.34
N THR A 13 21.15 -2.56 27.65
CA THR A 13 20.23 -2.04 26.61
C THR A 13 20.11 -2.94 25.37
N VAL A 14 21.20 -3.60 24.97
CA VAL A 14 21.19 -4.57 23.86
C VAL A 14 20.43 -5.84 24.29
N GLY A 15 20.64 -6.32 25.52
CA GLY A 15 19.89 -7.44 26.09
C GLY A 15 18.39 -7.15 26.15
N ASP A 16 18.00 -5.98 26.66
CA ASP A 16 16.60 -5.53 26.67
C ASP A 16 15.99 -5.45 25.27
N SER A 17 16.75 -4.95 24.29
CA SER A 17 16.29 -4.84 22.91
C SER A 17 16.07 -6.22 22.28
N VAL A 18 17.02 -7.14 22.45
CA VAL A 18 16.92 -8.52 21.93
C VAL A 18 15.73 -9.27 22.54
N VAL A 19 15.51 -9.14 23.84
CA VAL A 19 14.34 -9.73 24.52
C VAL A 19 13.04 -9.11 24.00
N LYS A 20 12.97 -7.79 23.85
CA LYS A 20 11.78 -7.11 23.30
C LYS A 20 11.48 -7.53 21.87
N TYR A 21 12.48 -7.61 20.99
CA TYR A 21 12.29 -8.07 19.61
C TYR A 21 11.86 -9.55 19.56
N SER A 22 12.38 -10.39 20.45
CA SER A 22 12.01 -11.82 20.53
C SER A 22 10.60 -12.02 21.07
N LEU A 23 10.19 -11.23 22.07
CA LEU A 23 8.81 -11.26 22.56
C LEU A 23 7.83 -10.73 21.50
N ALA A 24 8.20 -9.64 20.81
CA ALA A 24 7.40 -9.10 19.72
C ALA A 24 7.25 -10.09 18.56
N SER A 25 8.31 -10.83 18.20
CA SER A 25 8.23 -11.86 17.16
C SER A 25 7.36 -13.04 17.57
N LEU A 26 7.42 -13.49 18.83
CA LEU A 26 6.52 -14.53 19.36
C LEU A 26 5.05 -14.11 19.34
N VAL A 27 4.75 -12.89 19.78
CA VAL A 27 3.38 -12.34 19.71
C VAL A 27 2.93 -12.23 18.25
N GLY A 28 3.82 -11.83 17.34
CA GLY A 28 3.56 -11.79 15.90
C GLY A 28 3.23 -13.17 15.32
N LEU A 29 3.99 -14.21 15.68
CA LEU A 29 3.74 -15.60 15.26
C LEU A 29 2.42 -16.15 15.80
N LEU A 30 2.08 -15.86 17.06
CA LEU A 30 0.80 -16.22 17.65
C LEU A 30 -0.36 -15.53 16.93
N THR A 31 -0.21 -14.24 16.63
CA THR A 31 -1.20 -13.46 15.88
C THR A 31 -1.39 -14.06 14.48
N LEU A 32 -0.30 -14.40 13.79
CA LEU A 32 -0.34 -15.06 12.49
C LEU A 32 -1.06 -16.40 12.56
N ALA A 33 -0.76 -17.24 13.55
CA ALA A 33 -1.41 -18.54 13.74
C ALA A 33 -2.91 -18.40 13.98
N VAL A 34 -3.32 -17.42 14.79
CA VAL A 34 -4.72 -17.07 15.04
C VAL A 34 -5.41 -16.66 13.73
N TYR A 35 -4.81 -15.78 12.91
CA TYR A 35 -5.35 -15.41 11.60
C TYR A 35 -5.43 -16.60 10.64
N LEU A 36 -4.42 -17.48 10.64
CA LEU A 36 -4.36 -18.67 9.78
C LEU A 36 -5.52 -19.64 10.03
N VAL A 37 -6.06 -19.67 11.25
CA VAL A 37 -7.23 -20.50 11.59
C VAL A 37 -8.53 -19.70 11.43
N LEU A 38 -8.60 -18.48 11.98
CA LEU A 38 -9.83 -17.69 11.98
C LEU A 38 -10.25 -17.25 10.59
N VAL A 39 -9.32 -16.81 9.74
CA VAL A 39 -9.67 -16.25 8.42
C VAL A 39 -10.29 -17.31 7.51
N PRO A 40 -9.71 -18.52 7.32
CA PRO A 40 -10.34 -19.55 6.51
C PRO A 40 -11.68 -19.99 7.06
N LEU A 41 -11.81 -20.07 8.39
CA LEU A 41 -13.04 -20.45 9.07
C LEU A 41 -14.12 -19.38 8.85
N MET A 42 -13.77 -18.10 8.98
CA MET A 42 -14.63 -16.97 8.61
C MET A 42 -15.04 -17.03 7.14
N VAL A 43 -14.10 -17.17 6.22
CA VAL A 43 -14.38 -17.23 4.78
C VAL A 43 -15.30 -18.41 4.45
N PHE A 44 -15.06 -19.57 5.07
CA PHE A 44 -15.93 -20.74 4.95
C PHE A 44 -17.36 -20.44 5.43
N PHE A 45 -17.54 -19.87 6.63
CA PHE A 45 -18.86 -19.52 7.13
C PHE A 45 -19.53 -18.40 6.32
N LEU A 46 -18.78 -17.39 5.88
CA LEU A 46 -19.26 -16.33 4.99
C LEU A 46 -19.78 -16.89 3.66
N LEU A 47 -19.07 -17.87 3.08
CA LEU A 47 -19.48 -18.51 1.83
C LEU A 47 -20.65 -19.48 2.03
N LYS A 48 -20.63 -20.26 3.12
CA LYS A 48 -21.68 -21.22 3.49
C LYS A 48 -23.00 -20.51 3.80
N ASP A 49 -22.95 -19.46 4.61
CA ASP A 49 -24.13 -18.75 5.14
C ASP A 49 -24.42 -17.45 4.38
N LYS A 50 -23.87 -17.33 3.17
CA LYS A 50 -23.95 -16.11 2.33
C LYS A 50 -25.38 -15.57 2.20
N GLU A 51 -26.36 -16.45 1.99
CA GLU A 51 -27.75 -16.05 1.75
C GLU A 51 -28.40 -15.48 3.02
N GLN A 52 -28.12 -16.08 4.19
CA GLN A 52 -28.64 -15.58 5.47
C GLN A 52 -28.00 -14.23 5.82
N MET A 53 -26.69 -14.10 5.62
CA MET A 53 -25.98 -12.85 5.89
C MET A 53 -26.40 -11.73 4.94
N LEU A 54 -26.53 -12.01 3.64
CA LEU A 54 -27.05 -11.05 2.65
C LEU A 54 -28.48 -10.63 3.00
N ASN A 55 -29.32 -11.56 3.47
CA ASN A 55 -30.69 -11.23 3.89
C ASN A 55 -30.72 -10.41 5.19
N ALA A 56 -29.80 -10.62 6.13
CA ALA A 56 -29.66 -9.80 7.33
C ALA A 56 -29.19 -8.38 6.98
N VAL A 57 -28.19 -8.25 6.11
CA VAL A 57 -27.70 -6.94 5.62
C VAL A 57 -28.79 -6.21 4.83
N ARG A 58 -29.58 -6.93 4.00
CA ARG A 58 -30.74 -6.37 3.27
C ARG A 58 -31.87 -5.86 4.17
N ARG A 59 -31.94 -6.28 5.43
CA ARG A 59 -32.92 -5.75 6.42
C ARG A 59 -32.46 -4.43 7.03
N VAL A 60 -31.15 -4.17 7.03
CA VAL A 60 -30.54 -2.95 7.58
C VAL A 60 -30.30 -1.89 6.48
N LEU A 61 -30.08 -2.32 5.24
CA LEU A 61 -29.94 -1.40 4.10
C LEU A 61 -31.29 -0.78 3.68
N PRO A 62 -31.33 0.51 3.32
CA PRO A 62 -32.53 1.17 2.82
C PRO A 62 -33.15 0.39 1.66
N ARG A 63 -34.47 0.23 1.68
CA ARG A 63 -35.28 -0.62 0.78
C ARG A 63 -35.24 -0.23 -0.71
N ASN A 64 -34.38 0.71 -1.09
CA ASN A 64 -34.20 1.15 -2.46
C ASN A 64 -33.30 0.16 -3.22
N ARG A 65 -33.88 -0.97 -3.62
CA ARG A 65 -33.21 -2.10 -4.30
C ARG A 65 -32.45 -1.68 -5.57
N GLY A 66 -32.80 -0.56 -6.19
CA GLY A 66 -32.10 0.01 -7.34
C GLY A 66 -30.73 0.61 -6.97
N LEU A 67 -30.67 1.46 -5.94
CA LEU A 67 -29.45 2.13 -5.49
C LEU A 67 -28.40 1.14 -4.99
N ALA A 68 -28.79 0.18 -4.15
CA ALA A 68 -27.86 -0.82 -3.63
C ALA A 68 -27.27 -1.72 -4.74
N GLY A 69 -28.08 -2.08 -5.75
CA GLY A 69 -27.61 -2.85 -6.90
C GLY A 69 -26.70 -2.05 -7.83
N GLN A 70 -26.96 -0.76 -8.01
CA GLN A 70 -26.10 0.16 -8.76
C GLN A 70 -24.74 0.35 -8.06
N VAL A 71 -24.75 0.66 -6.77
CA VAL A 71 -23.52 0.81 -5.96
C VAL A 71 -22.69 -0.48 -5.98
N TRP A 72 -23.32 -1.65 -5.87
CA TRP A 72 -22.61 -2.93 -5.96
C TRP A 72 -21.92 -3.13 -7.30
N LYS A 73 -22.63 -2.86 -8.41
CA LYS A 73 -22.09 -3.00 -9.77
C LYS A 73 -20.93 -2.02 -10.00
N GLU A 74 -21.08 -0.79 -9.53
CA GLU A 74 -20.07 0.26 -9.64
C GLU A 74 -18.82 -0.06 -8.83
N MET A 75 -18.99 -0.49 -7.57
CA MET A 75 -17.87 -0.91 -6.71
C MET A 75 -17.12 -2.10 -7.32
N ASN A 76 -17.83 -3.11 -7.83
CA ASN A 76 -17.19 -4.25 -8.49
C ASN A 76 -16.38 -3.82 -9.72
N GLN A 77 -16.90 -2.87 -10.50
CA GLN A 77 -16.17 -2.32 -11.65
C GLN A 77 -14.93 -1.52 -11.22
N GLN A 78 -15.05 -0.67 -10.20
CA GLN A 78 -13.94 0.12 -9.66
C GLN A 78 -12.83 -0.78 -9.10
N ILE A 79 -13.17 -1.80 -8.30
CA ILE A 79 -12.19 -2.75 -7.77
C ILE A 79 -11.50 -3.51 -8.91
N THR A 80 -12.26 -3.96 -9.91
CA THR A 80 -11.70 -4.69 -11.05
C THR A 80 -10.73 -3.81 -11.85
N ASN A 81 -11.13 -2.57 -12.15
CA ASN A 81 -10.30 -1.60 -12.85
C ASN A 81 -9.04 -1.25 -12.04
N TYR A 82 -9.20 -1.04 -10.74
CA TYR A 82 -8.09 -0.73 -9.84
C TYR A 82 -7.05 -1.86 -9.80
N ILE A 83 -7.48 -3.11 -9.62
CA ILE A 83 -6.58 -4.26 -9.62
C ILE A 83 -5.87 -4.40 -10.97
N ARG A 84 -6.59 -4.28 -12.09
CA ARG A 84 -5.99 -4.35 -13.44
C ARG A 84 -4.98 -3.22 -13.65
N GLY A 85 -5.32 -2.00 -13.25
CA GLY A 85 -4.43 -0.85 -13.28
C GLY A 85 -3.17 -1.09 -12.46
N LYS A 86 -3.31 -1.57 -11.21
CA LYS A 86 -2.18 -1.86 -10.33
C LYS A 86 -1.26 -2.95 -10.87
N VAL A 87 -1.81 -4.01 -11.46
CA VAL A 87 -1.00 -5.05 -12.09
C VAL A 87 -0.22 -4.49 -13.29
N LEU A 88 -0.86 -3.68 -14.13
CA LEU A 88 -0.20 -3.04 -15.27
C LEU A 88 0.91 -2.08 -14.81
N GLU A 89 0.62 -1.25 -13.81
CA GLU A 89 1.57 -0.33 -13.18
C GLU A 89 2.80 -1.06 -12.65
N MET A 90 2.59 -2.13 -11.86
CA MET A 90 3.68 -2.97 -11.34
C MET A 90 4.57 -3.51 -12.46
N ILE A 91 3.98 -3.99 -13.55
CA ILE A 91 4.73 -4.54 -14.70
C ILE A 91 5.51 -3.42 -15.39
N VAL A 92 4.87 -2.30 -15.71
CA VAL A 92 5.50 -1.19 -16.43
C VAL A 92 6.66 -0.61 -15.61
N VAL A 93 6.45 -0.34 -14.32
CA VAL A 93 7.48 0.21 -13.43
C VAL A 93 8.62 -0.77 -13.24
N SER A 94 8.33 -2.08 -13.06
CA SER A 94 9.36 -3.11 -12.95
C SER A 94 10.19 -3.19 -14.23
N VAL A 95 9.56 -3.21 -15.40
CA VAL A 95 10.28 -3.32 -16.68
C VAL A 95 11.11 -2.06 -16.94
N ALA A 96 10.54 -0.87 -16.75
CA ALA A 96 11.24 0.40 -16.93
C ALA A 96 12.46 0.49 -15.99
N THR A 97 12.29 0.11 -14.72
CA THR A 97 13.35 0.11 -13.72
C THR A 97 14.41 -0.95 -14.02
N TRP A 98 14.00 -2.13 -14.46
CA TRP A 98 14.92 -3.19 -14.86
C TRP A 98 15.80 -2.76 -16.03
N ILE A 99 15.19 -2.18 -17.08
CA ILE A 99 15.91 -1.61 -18.22
C ILE A 99 16.88 -0.52 -17.75
N GLY A 100 16.43 0.39 -16.88
CA GLY A 100 17.29 1.40 -16.27
C GLY A 100 18.51 0.78 -15.56
N PHE A 101 18.30 -0.23 -14.72
CA PHE A 101 19.37 -0.85 -13.94
C PHE A 101 20.34 -1.69 -14.78
N ILE A 102 19.88 -2.40 -15.82
CA ILE A 102 20.78 -3.18 -16.68
C ILE A 102 21.69 -2.28 -17.53
N LEU A 103 21.22 -1.09 -17.93
CA LEU A 103 22.00 -0.14 -18.73
C LEU A 103 23.26 0.33 -17.99
N PHE A 104 23.20 0.41 -16.66
CA PHE A 104 24.34 0.73 -15.80
C PHE A 104 25.05 -0.51 -15.23
N GLY A 105 24.59 -1.72 -15.56
CA GLY A 105 25.18 -2.96 -15.08
C GLY A 105 25.00 -3.19 -13.57
N LEU A 106 23.92 -2.70 -12.96
CA LEU A 106 23.65 -2.90 -11.54
C LEU A 106 23.38 -4.39 -11.23
N ASN A 107 24.07 -4.91 -10.23
CA ASN A 107 23.86 -6.25 -9.72
C ASN A 107 22.46 -6.39 -9.13
N TYR A 108 21.86 -7.58 -9.28
CA TYR A 108 20.49 -7.86 -8.83
C TYR A 108 19.43 -6.93 -9.46
N SER A 109 19.71 -6.35 -10.63
CA SER A 109 18.82 -5.43 -11.35
C SER A 109 17.39 -5.92 -11.44
N LEU A 110 17.16 -7.18 -11.84
CA LEU A 110 15.81 -7.76 -11.93
C LEU A 110 15.11 -7.84 -10.57
N LEU A 111 15.80 -8.32 -9.53
CA LEU A 111 15.25 -8.43 -8.19
C LEU A 111 14.85 -7.05 -7.64
N LEU A 112 15.75 -6.08 -7.75
CA LEU A 112 15.51 -4.72 -7.29
C LEU A 112 14.38 -4.06 -8.08
N ALA A 113 14.34 -4.24 -9.41
CA ALA A 113 13.29 -3.68 -10.24
C ALA A 113 11.90 -4.27 -9.93
N VAL A 114 11.82 -5.58 -9.68
CA VAL A 114 10.59 -6.23 -9.23
C VAL A 114 10.16 -5.69 -7.86
N LEU A 115 11.08 -5.51 -6.91
CA LEU A 115 10.78 -4.87 -5.63
C LEU A 115 10.24 -3.46 -5.83
N VAL A 116 10.83 -2.68 -6.75
CA VAL A 116 10.37 -1.32 -7.06
C VAL A 116 8.95 -1.34 -7.63
N GLY A 117 8.63 -2.25 -8.55
CA GLY A 117 7.26 -2.42 -9.04
C GLY A 117 6.28 -2.81 -7.93
N PHE A 118 6.61 -3.79 -7.10
CA PHE A 118 5.77 -4.18 -5.95
C PHE A 118 5.57 -3.02 -4.95
N SER A 119 6.55 -2.13 -4.85
CA SER A 119 6.48 -0.97 -3.95
C SER A 119 5.30 -0.04 -4.29
N VAL A 120 4.88 -0.01 -5.55
CA VAL A 120 3.78 0.85 -6.03
C VAL A 120 2.40 0.43 -5.47
N LEU A 121 2.31 -0.74 -4.84
CA LEU A 121 1.13 -1.18 -4.09
C LEU A 121 0.85 -0.31 -2.86
N ILE A 122 1.88 0.31 -2.29
CA ILE A 122 1.79 1.14 -1.10
C ILE A 122 2.09 2.58 -1.51
N PRO A 123 1.05 3.43 -1.69
CA PRO A 123 1.24 4.80 -2.15
C PRO A 123 2.22 5.57 -1.27
N TYR A 124 3.17 6.27 -1.90
CA TYR A 124 4.22 7.09 -1.30
C TYR A 124 5.26 6.35 -0.42
N ILE A 125 4.81 5.47 0.49
CA ILE A 125 5.70 4.78 1.43
C ILE A 125 6.48 3.66 0.74
N GLY A 126 5.87 2.91 -0.18
CA GLY A 126 6.53 1.78 -0.83
C GLY A 126 7.78 2.21 -1.58
N ALA A 127 7.67 3.22 -2.45
CA ALA A 127 8.79 3.77 -3.20
C ALA A 127 9.94 4.22 -2.27
N PHE A 128 9.62 4.86 -1.14
CA PHE A 128 10.61 5.27 -0.15
C PHE A 128 11.35 4.07 0.46
N VAL A 129 10.61 3.05 0.90
CA VAL A 129 11.20 1.85 1.54
C VAL A 129 12.11 1.10 0.57
N VAL A 130 11.70 0.94 -0.69
CA VAL A 130 12.48 0.19 -1.68
C VAL A 130 13.67 0.99 -2.24
N THR A 131 13.64 2.33 -2.13
CA THR A 131 14.81 3.15 -2.46
C THR A 131 16.02 2.78 -1.59
N ILE A 132 15.82 2.35 -0.34
CA ILE A 132 16.90 1.97 0.58
C ILE A 132 17.76 0.81 0.01
N PRO A 133 17.21 -0.38 -0.32
CA PRO A 133 18.01 -1.45 -0.90
C PRO A 133 18.56 -1.10 -2.29
N VAL A 134 17.84 -0.33 -3.11
CA VAL A 134 18.34 0.11 -4.43
C VAL A 134 19.60 0.97 -4.28
N VAL A 135 19.53 2.01 -3.45
CA VAL A 135 20.66 2.90 -3.16
C VAL A 135 21.77 2.15 -2.45
N GLY A 136 21.43 1.25 -1.52
CA GLY A 136 22.39 0.41 -0.82
C GLY A 136 23.23 -0.42 -1.79
N VAL A 137 22.59 -1.21 -2.66
CA VAL A 137 23.31 -2.04 -3.64
C VAL A 137 24.11 -1.17 -4.61
N ALA A 138 23.55 -0.07 -5.09
CA ALA A 138 24.24 0.84 -6.01
C ALA A 138 25.48 1.49 -5.37
N LEU A 139 25.39 1.95 -4.12
CA LEU A 139 26.54 2.49 -3.38
C LEU A 139 27.60 1.43 -3.09
N PHE A 140 27.20 0.20 -2.74
CA PHE A 140 28.14 -0.89 -2.51
C PHE A 140 28.89 -1.28 -3.79
N GLN A 141 28.23 -1.23 -4.94
CA GLN A 141 28.81 -1.61 -6.22
C GLN A 141 29.66 -0.50 -6.85
N PHE A 142 29.15 0.73 -6.89
CA PHE A 142 29.76 1.84 -7.62
C PHE A 142 30.44 2.88 -6.72
N GLY A 143 30.27 2.80 -5.41
CA GLY A 143 30.65 3.88 -4.49
C GLY A 143 29.82 5.15 -4.72
N ALA A 144 30.31 6.29 -4.27
CA ALA A 144 29.69 7.60 -4.52
C ALA A 144 30.19 8.26 -5.84
N GLY A 145 30.53 7.43 -6.84
CA GLY A 145 31.05 7.85 -8.14
C GLY A 145 29.98 8.37 -9.11
N THR A 146 30.40 8.69 -10.33
CA THR A 146 29.51 9.20 -11.38
C THR A 146 28.44 8.18 -11.76
N GLU A 147 28.79 6.90 -11.83
CA GLU A 147 27.89 5.80 -12.17
C GLU A 147 26.71 5.69 -11.18
N PHE A 148 26.99 5.85 -9.88
CA PHE A 148 25.96 5.88 -8.85
C PHE A 148 24.99 7.03 -9.06
N TRP A 149 25.50 8.26 -9.25
CA TRP A 149 24.66 9.43 -9.43
C TRP A 149 23.86 9.39 -10.74
N SER A 150 24.44 8.86 -11.81
CA SER A 150 23.73 8.65 -13.09
C SER A 150 22.62 7.62 -12.94
N LEU A 151 22.87 6.48 -12.30
CA LEU A 151 21.85 5.47 -12.02
C LEU A 151 20.74 6.04 -11.13
N PHE A 152 21.12 6.76 -10.07
CA PHE A 152 20.17 7.37 -9.14
C PHE A 152 19.31 8.43 -9.83
N ALA A 153 19.88 9.23 -10.73
CA ALA A 153 19.12 10.17 -11.54
C ALA A 153 18.10 9.46 -12.44
N VAL A 154 18.49 8.39 -13.12
CA VAL A 154 17.56 7.58 -13.94
C VAL A 154 16.46 6.96 -13.08
N TYR A 155 16.81 6.42 -11.90
CA TYR A 155 15.84 5.91 -10.95
C TYR A 155 14.84 6.99 -10.51
N LEU A 156 15.30 8.19 -10.16
CA LEU A 156 14.42 9.30 -9.79
C LEU A 156 13.53 9.76 -10.95
N ILE A 157 14.03 9.75 -12.19
CA ILE A 157 13.22 10.04 -13.38
C ILE A 157 12.10 9.01 -13.49
N ILE A 158 12.40 7.71 -13.33
CA ILE A 158 11.40 6.65 -13.38
C ILE A 158 10.34 6.82 -12.27
N GLN A 159 10.77 7.11 -11.03
CA GLN A 159 9.84 7.40 -9.92
C GLN A 159 8.99 8.65 -10.19
N GLY A 160 9.59 9.67 -10.80
CA GLY A 160 8.89 10.89 -11.21
C GLY A 160 7.85 10.62 -12.29
N LEU A 161 8.18 9.81 -13.30
CA LEU A 161 7.26 9.38 -14.35
C LEU A 161 6.14 8.49 -13.80
N ASP A 162 6.45 7.62 -12.85
CA ASP A 162 5.46 6.80 -12.15
C ASP A 162 4.39 7.68 -11.50
N GLY A 163 4.80 8.57 -10.60
CA GLY A 163 3.89 9.41 -9.84
C GLY A 163 3.17 10.51 -10.64
N ASN A 164 3.80 11.09 -11.67
CA ASN A 164 3.26 12.25 -12.40
C ASN A 164 2.64 11.92 -13.76
N LEU A 165 2.89 10.73 -14.33
CA LEU A 165 2.37 10.35 -15.64
C LEU A 165 1.59 9.04 -15.56
N LEU A 166 2.21 7.98 -15.07
CA LEU A 166 1.61 6.64 -15.00
C LEU A 166 0.40 6.61 -14.08
N VAL A 167 0.51 7.15 -12.87
CA VAL A 167 -0.62 7.22 -11.92
C VAL A 167 -1.81 7.99 -12.53
N PRO A 168 -1.65 9.20 -13.10
CA PRO A 168 -2.77 9.90 -13.76
C PRO A 168 -3.39 9.16 -14.94
N VAL A 169 -2.57 8.47 -15.75
CA VAL A 169 -3.04 7.74 -16.93
C VAL A 169 -3.80 6.47 -16.53
N LEU A 170 -3.36 5.76 -15.50
CA LEU A 170 -3.98 4.51 -15.04
C LEU A 170 -5.13 4.75 -14.06
N PHE A 171 -5.10 5.85 -13.30
CA PHE A 171 -6.04 6.16 -12.24
C PHE A 171 -6.46 7.65 -12.31
N SER A 172 -7.19 8.02 -13.36
CA SER A 172 -7.70 9.40 -13.54
C SER A 172 -8.52 9.92 -12.35
N GLU A 173 -9.19 9.03 -11.61
CA GLU A 173 -9.90 9.35 -10.38
C GLU A 173 -8.97 9.77 -9.24
N ALA A 174 -7.79 9.16 -9.13
CA ALA A 174 -6.80 9.47 -8.11
C ALA A 174 -6.22 10.89 -8.27
N VAL A 175 -6.16 11.40 -9.51
CA VAL A 175 -5.69 12.76 -9.83
C VAL A 175 -6.56 13.84 -9.19
N ASN A 176 -7.85 13.55 -9.00
CA ASN A 176 -8.79 14.49 -8.40
C ASN A 176 -8.79 14.45 -6.86
N LEU A 177 -7.98 13.58 -6.26
CA LEU A 177 -7.80 13.54 -4.81
C LEU A 177 -6.60 14.41 -4.42
N HIS A 178 -6.80 15.27 -3.42
CA HIS A 178 -5.68 15.97 -2.81
C HIS A 178 -4.75 14.94 -2.16
N PRO A 179 -3.40 15.04 -2.30
CA PRO A 179 -2.46 14.06 -1.75
C PRO A 179 -2.67 13.78 -0.25
N LEU A 180 -3.04 14.81 0.51
CA LEU A 180 -3.42 14.68 1.92
C LEU A 180 -4.55 13.67 2.15
N VAL A 181 -5.57 13.64 1.28
CA VAL A 181 -6.69 12.69 1.39
C VAL A 181 -6.19 11.27 1.17
N ILE A 182 -5.27 11.05 0.22
CA ILE A 182 -4.67 9.73 -0.01
C ILE A 182 -3.88 9.28 1.23
N ILE A 183 -3.04 10.16 1.78
CA ILE A 183 -2.26 9.87 3.00
C ILE A 183 -3.18 9.56 4.18
N LEU A 184 -4.20 10.39 4.42
CA LEU A 184 -5.18 10.17 5.50
C LEU A 184 -5.93 8.85 5.31
N SER A 185 -6.33 8.53 4.08
CA SER A 185 -7.01 7.28 3.77
C SER A 185 -6.10 6.08 4.02
N VAL A 186 -4.83 6.14 3.63
CA VAL A 186 -3.83 5.11 3.93
C VAL A 186 -3.67 4.91 5.43
N VAL A 187 -3.60 5.98 6.23
CA VAL A 187 -3.47 5.89 7.69
C VAL A 187 -4.73 5.30 8.32
N ILE A 188 -5.91 5.79 7.94
CA ILE A 188 -7.19 5.35 8.50
C ILE A 188 -7.47 3.90 8.11
N PHE A 189 -7.52 3.60 6.82
CA PHE A 189 -7.84 2.24 6.36
C PHE A 189 -6.72 1.26 6.68
N GLY A 190 -5.46 1.69 6.57
CA GLY A 190 -4.32 0.87 6.99
C GLY A 190 -4.36 0.52 8.48
N GLY A 191 -4.80 1.42 9.34
CA GLY A 191 -5.02 1.13 10.76
C GLY A 191 -6.17 0.13 11.01
N LEU A 192 -7.20 0.15 10.17
CA LEU A 192 -8.38 -0.72 10.30
C LEU A 192 -8.14 -2.15 9.81
N TRP A 193 -7.53 -2.32 8.62
CA TRP A 193 -7.40 -3.61 7.93
C TRP A 193 -5.96 -3.99 7.56
N GLY A 194 -4.97 -3.25 8.04
CA GLY A 194 -3.55 -3.49 7.73
C GLY A 194 -3.27 -3.29 6.24
N PHE A 195 -2.54 -4.25 5.65
CA PHE A 195 -2.12 -4.20 4.25
C PHE A 195 -3.30 -3.96 3.28
N TRP A 196 -4.43 -4.66 3.47
CA TRP A 196 -5.58 -4.51 2.59
C TRP A 196 -6.20 -3.11 2.64
N GLY A 197 -6.20 -2.49 3.83
CA GLY A 197 -6.68 -1.12 3.98
C GLY A 197 -5.80 -0.11 3.26
N VAL A 198 -4.47 -0.31 3.28
CA VAL A 198 -3.52 0.51 2.52
C VAL A 198 -3.69 0.32 1.02
N PHE A 199 -3.79 -0.94 0.56
CA PHE A 199 -3.96 -1.27 -0.85
C PHE A 199 -5.26 -0.68 -1.43
N PHE A 200 -6.37 -0.73 -0.70
CA PHE A 200 -7.64 -0.17 -1.16
C PHE A 200 -7.88 1.30 -0.78
N ALA A 201 -6.87 2.00 -0.23
CA ALA A 201 -7.04 3.35 0.26
C ALA A 201 -7.56 4.34 -0.80
N ILE A 202 -7.05 4.25 -2.03
CA ILE A 202 -7.46 5.16 -3.14
C ILE A 202 -8.91 4.90 -3.56
N PRO A 203 -9.33 3.67 -3.94
CA PRO A 203 -10.73 3.39 -4.26
C PRO A 203 -11.70 3.80 -3.14
N LEU A 204 -11.36 3.50 -1.88
CA LEU A 204 -12.21 3.85 -0.75
C LEU A 204 -12.31 5.37 -0.54
N ALA A 205 -11.20 6.10 -0.71
CA ALA A 205 -11.18 7.56 -0.65
C ALA A 205 -12.07 8.18 -1.75
N THR A 206 -11.96 7.68 -2.98
CA THR A 206 -12.80 8.11 -4.10
C THR A 206 -14.28 7.82 -3.82
N LEU A 207 -14.61 6.64 -3.29
CA LEU A 207 -15.98 6.28 -2.93
C LEU A 207 -16.55 7.22 -1.87
N ILE A 208 -15.80 7.51 -0.80
CA ILE A 208 -16.22 8.46 0.23
C ILE A 208 -16.46 9.84 -0.38
N LYS A 209 -15.53 10.33 -1.20
CA LYS A 209 -15.67 11.61 -1.88
C LYS A 209 -16.92 11.65 -2.77
N ALA A 210 -17.18 10.58 -3.52
CA ALA A 210 -18.34 10.48 -4.40
C ALA A 210 -19.65 10.47 -3.60
N VAL A 211 -19.72 9.72 -2.49
CA VAL A 211 -20.90 9.69 -1.61
C VAL A 211 -21.14 11.02 -0.93
N VAL A 212 -20.09 11.69 -0.43
CA VAL A 212 -20.21 13.02 0.19
C VAL A 212 -20.70 14.04 -0.83
N HIS A 213 -20.21 13.99 -2.07
CA HIS A 213 -20.62 14.91 -3.13
C HIS A 213 -22.05 14.62 -3.66
N ALA A 214 -22.46 13.35 -3.66
CA ALA A 214 -23.81 12.93 -4.05
C ALA A 214 -24.83 13.08 -2.90
N TRP A 215 -24.39 13.43 -1.69
CA TRP A 215 -25.30 13.72 -0.59
C TRP A 215 -26.04 15.01 -0.92
N PRO A 216 -27.38 14.99 -1.01
CA PRO A 216 -28.13 16.19 -1.35
C PRO A 216 -27.86 17.26 -0.28
N ASP A 217 -27.45 18.45 -0.73
CA ASP A 217 -27.48 19.70 0.06
C ASP A 217 -28.94 20.07 0.35
N GLY A 218 -29.63 19.22 1.11
CA GLY A 218 -30.89 19.57 1.72
C GLY A 218 -30.59 20.43 2.93
N LEU A 219 -30.50 21.75 2.68
CA LEU A 219 -30.80 22.89 3.57
C LEU A 219 -30.08 24.16 3.03
N ALA A 220 -30.32 24.51 1.77
CA ALA A 220 -30.39 25.93 1.45
C ALA A 220 -31.66 26.45 2.15
N VAL A 221 -31.46 27.09 3.30
CA VAL A 221 -32.49 27.90 3.95
C VAL A 221 -32.72 29.07 3.00
N ASP A 222 -33.81 29.01 2.23
CA ASP A 222 -34.41 30.20 1.64
C ASP A 222 -34.99 31.04 2.80
N ASP A 223 -34.29 32.12 3.16
CA ASP A 223 -34.85 33.27 3.88
C ASP A 223 -35.35 34.32 2.87
#